data_AF-A0A9E3EUU3-F1
#
_entry.id   AF-A0A9E3EUU3-F1
#
_cell.length_a   1.000
_cell.length_b   1.000
_cell.length_c   1.000
_cell.angle_alpha   90.00
_cell.angle_beta   90.00
_cell.angle_gamma   90.00
#
_symmetry.space_group_name_H-M   'P 1'
#
loop_
_entity.id
_entity.type
_entity.pdbx_description
1 polymer ?
#
loop_
_entity_poly.entity_id
_entity_poly.type
_entity_poly.pdbx_seq_one_letter_code
_entity_poly.pdbx_strand_id
1 'polypeptide(L)' 'GDLVFDTVISRTVRFPETSVAGEPITTWAPRSTGAVAYRELAREVIHRFGA' A
#
# COMPACT_ATOMS: atom_id res chain seq x y z
N GLY A 1 -13.58 4.14 -13.49
CA GLY A 1 -14.57 5.14 -13.04
C GLY A 1 -13.90 5.98 -11.98
N ASP A 2 -14.13 7.29 -11.98
CA ASP A 2 -13.23 8.27 -11.34
C ASP A 2 -13.14 8.16 -9.80
N LEU A 3 -14.05 7.39 -9.20
CA LEU A 3 -14.09 7.10 -7.76
C LEU A 3 -13.19 5.94 -7.32
N VAL A 4 -12.65 5.16 -8.26
CA VAL A 4 -11.86 3.95 -7.96
C VAL A 4 -10.41 4.18 -8.40
N PHE A 5 -9.46 3.77 -7.56
CA PHE A 5 -8.04 3.78 -7.88
C PHE A 5 -7.68 2.63 -8.82
N ASP A 6 -6.69 2.84 -9.67
CA ASP A 6 -6.12 1.83 -10.57
C ASP A 6 -5.22 0.86 -9.79
N THR A 7 -4.58 1.33 -8.72
CA THR A 7 -3.73 0.50 -7.87
C THR A 7 -4.56 -0.48 -7.03
N VAL A 8 -4.31 -1.77 -7.19
CA VAL A 8 -4.95 -2.84 -6.41
C VAL A 8 -4.06 -3.30 -5.26
N ILE A 9 -4.59 -3.29 -4.04
CA ILE A 9 -3.95 -3.91 -2.87
C ILE A 9 -4.48 -5.34 -2.70
N SER A 10 -3.69 -6.32 -3.11
CA SER A 10 -4.04 -7.75 -2.93
C SER A 10 -3.79 -8.22 -1.51
N ARG A 11 -4.64 -9.14 -1.02
CA ARG A 11 -4.47 -9.76 0.30
C ARG A 11 -3.13 -10.52 0.37
N THR A 12 -2.41 -10.39 1.48
CA THR A 12 -1.16 -11.11 1.74
C THR A 12 -1.04 -11.48 3.22
N VAL A 13 -0.33 -12.57 3.50
CA VAL A 13 0.01 -13.02 4.88
C VAL A 13 0.83 -11.99 5.65
N ARG A 14 1.51 -11.09 4.94
CA ARG A 14 2.35 -10.05 5.55
C ARG A 14 1.55 -8.96 6.26
N PHE A 15 0.29 -8.73 5.89
CA PHE A 15 -0.54 -7.72 6.56
C PHE A 15 -0.82 -8.06 8.03
N PRO A 16 -1.32 -9.25 8.39
CA PRO A 16 -1.48 -9.58 9.80
C PRO A 16 -0.14 -9.65 10.55
N GLU A 17 0.95 -10.06 9.90
CA GLU A 17 2.30 -10.06 10.50
C GLU A 17 2.73 -8.64 10.89
N THR A 18 2.44 -7.63 10.05
CA THR A 18 2.76 -6.22 10.34
C THR A 18 2.00 -5.69 11.55
N SER A 19 0.74 -6.09 11.73
CA SER A 19 -0.06 -5.72 12.91
C SER A 19 0.52 -6.31 14.19
N VAL A 20 1.01 -7.56 14.15
CA VAL A 20 1.66 -8.21 15.29
C VAL A 20 3.01 -7.57 15.60
N ALA A 21 3.79 -7.22 14.57
CA ALA A 21 5.09 -6.57 14.73
C ALA A 21 4.99 -5.11 15.20
N GLY A 22 3.83 -4.46 15.08
CA GLY A 22 3.63 -3.06 15.44
C GLY A 22 4.29 -2.08 14.46
N GLU A 23 4.67 -2.54 13.27
CA GLU A 23 5.36 -1.74 12.25
C GLU A 23 4.60 -1.77 10.92
N PRO A 24 4.52 -0.66 10.17
CA PRO A 24 3.88 -0.64 8.86
C PRO A 24 4.56 -1.57 7.84
N ILE A 25 3.78 -2.10 6.88
CA ILE A 25 4.31 -2.98 5.81
C ILE A 25 5.44 -2.33 5.00
N THR A 26 5.47 -1.00 4.91
CA THR A 26 6.49 -0.23 4.21
C THR A 26 7.86 -0.27 4.89
N THR A 27 7.90 -0.52 6.21
CA THR A 27 9.13 -0.64 7.01
C THR A 27 9.43 -2.11 7.31
N TRP A 28 8.42 -2.89 7.68
CA TRP A 28 8.57 -4.30 8.08
C TRP A 28 8.91 -5.22 6.90
N ALA A 29 8.24 -5.04 5.76
CA ALA A 29 8.51 -5.81 4.53
C ALA A 29 8.59 -4.89 3.31
N PRO A 30 9.63 -4.04 3.22
CA PRO A 30 9.70 -2.92 2.27
C PRO A 30 9.69 -3.36 0.80
N ARG A 31 10.12 -4.58 0.51
CA ARG A 31 10.15 -5.17 -0.85
C ARG A 31 8.98 -6.11 -1.14
N SER A 32 8.01 -6.21 -0.23
CA SER A 32 6.82 -7.04 -0.46
C SER A 32 5.90 -6.42 -1.50
N THR A 33 5.08 -7.26 -2.15
CA THR A 33 4.06 -6.82 -3.09
C THR A 33 3.07 -5.84 -2.46
N GLY A 34 2.68 -6.06 -1.20
CA GLY A 34 1.83 -5.13 -0.45
C GLY A 34 2.50 -3.77 -0.21
N ALA A 35 3.78 -3.74 0.16
CA ALA A 35 4.52 -2.48 0.34
C ALA A 35 4.69 -1.71 -0.98
N VAL A 36 4.93 -2.42 -2.08
CA VAL A 36 4.99 -1.80 -3.41
C VAL A 36 3.63 -1.22 -3.80
N ALA A 37 2.54 -1.99 -3.63
CA ALA A 37 1.19 -1.51 -3.93
C ALA A 37 0.81 -0.26 -3.12
N TYR A 38 1.17 -0.19 -1.83
CA TYR A 38 0.95 1.04 -1.04
C TYR A 38 1.73 2.25 -1.57
N ARG A 39 2.94 2.06 -2.11
CA ARG A 39 3.71 3.16 -2.73
C ARG A 39 3.10 3.61 -4.05
N GLU A 40 2.65 2.68 -4.89
CA GLU A 40 1.92 3.03 -6.12
C GLU A 40 0.64 3.80 -5.80
N LEU A 41 -0.14 3.31 -4.82
CA LEU A 41 -1.36 3.98 -4.39
C LEU A 41 -1.06 5.39 -3.86
N ALA A 42 0.01 5.57 -3.07
CA ALA A 42 0.40 6.88 -2.59
C ALA A 42 0.74 7.85 -3.74
N ARG A 43 1.44 7.39 -4.79
CA ARG A 43 1.71 8.20 -5.98
C ARG A 43 0.43 8.57 -6.72
N GLU A 44 -0.50 7.62 -6.83
CA GLU A 44 -1.79 7.84 -7.47
C GLU A 44 -2.64 8.86 -6.70
N VAL A 45 -2.65 8.78 -5.36
CA VAL A 45 -3.31 9.77 -4.49
C VAL A 45 -2.72 11.16 -4.69
N ILE A 46 -1.38 11.28 -4.69
CA ILE A 46 -0.71 12.57 -4.93
C ILE A 46 -1.05 13.09 -6.34
N HIS A 47 -1.07 12.23 -7.35
CA HIS A 47 -1.42 12.63 -8.71
C HIS A 47 -2.87 13.13 -8.83
N ARG A 48 -3.82 12.50 -8.11
CA ARG A 48 -5.24 12.85 -8.17
C ARG A 48 -5.62 14.02 -7.25
N PHE A 49 -4.93 14.21 -6.12
CA PHE A 49 -5.38 15.10 -5.04
C PHE A 49 -4.29 16.00 -4.44
N GLY A 50 -3.03 15.88 -4.88
CA GLY A 50 -1.92 16.70 -4.38
C GLY A 50 -1.93 18.10 -4.98
N ALA A 51 -2.63 19.02 -4.32
CA ALA A 51 -2.56 20.47 -4.55
C ALA A 51 -1.75 21.15 -3.45
#